data_AF-A0A2S8J0U5-F1
#
_entry.id   AF-A0A2S8J0U5-F1
#
_cell.length_a   1.000
_cell.length_b   1.000
_cell.length_c   1.000
_cell.angle_alpha   90.00
_cell.angle_beta   90.00
_cell.angle_gamma   90.00
#
_symmetry.space_group_name_H-M   'P 1'
#
loop_
_entity.id
_entity.type
_entity.pdbx_description
1 polymer ?
#
loop_
_entity_poly.entity_id
_entity_poly.type
_entity_poly.pdbx_seq_one_letter_code
_entity_poly.pdbx_strand_id
1 'polypeptide(L)'
;MADGQQEKVLGTGSGMLTPTGYKDRPKVEINICDKHVTPAPKWIVGTCPFYYRPLHGAYLETVEKVSMSSIWSTIKGFALSWDPWTDSDVAHRLLHRREQLIEPGSSDSDWSRHGNFMMRHIGCGHKPPDYYISYGYYYCSDYGANLLPRLSAQGKAWLNKARKLLQANMEDGLNQNMMGNTIQMASPTPGNGGVDMTWPQFELEMNNEKFKEFAFKTHPMAYLDGGLADLPVTDLVKIGMRPNIQEWSEGKTWGQAFDSGIPVLRKKAEEWDVDDPVGKALGRLLVK
;
A
#
# COMPACT_ATOMS: atom_id res chain seq x y z
N MET A 1 -33.76 19.52 -14.61
CA MET A 1 -33.02 20.03 -13.44
C MET A 1 -32.79 18.80 -12.57
N ALA A 2 -31.59 18.23 -12.60
CA ALA A 2 -31.34 16.93 -12.00
C ALA A 2 -31.23 17.05 -10.48
N ASP A 3 -32.15 16.39 -9.79
CA ASP A 3 -32.06 16.07 -8.36
C ASP A 3 -30.80 15.21 -8.11
N GLY A 4 -30.05 15.53 -7.04
CA GLY A 4 -29.21 14.51 -6.40
C GLY A 4 -27.71 14.74 -6.26
N GLN A 5 -27.18 15.97 -6.39
CA GLN A 5 -25.93 16.27 -5.68
C GLN A 5 -26.24 16.54 -4.22
N GLN A 6 -26.27 15.47 -3.42
CA GLN A 6 -26.21 15.57 -1.97
C GLN A 6 -25.00 16.43 -1.62
N GLU A 7 -25.20 17.57 -0.96
CA GLU A 7 -24.09 18.37 -0.46
C GLU A 7 -23.19 17.46 0.38
N LYS A 8 -21.89 17.37 0.04
CA LYS A 8 -20.90 16.55 0.75
C LYS A 8 -20.52 17.21 2.08
N VAL A 9 -21.50 17.55 2.92
CA VAL A 9 -21.26 18.17 4.23
C VAL A 9 -20.89 17.11 5.26
N LEU A 10 -19.88 17.43 6.10
CA LEU A 10 -19.30 16.54 7.13
C LEU A 10 -20.31 15.98 8.15
N GLY A 11 -21.38 16.72 8.38
CA GLY A 11 -22.51 16.33 9.19
C GLY A 11 -23.51 17.47 9.19
N THR A 12 -24.77 17.13 9.47
CA THR A 12 -25.84 18.12 9.64
C THR A 12 -26.25 18.14 11.11
N GLY A 13 -26.47 19.34 11.63
CA GLY A 13 -27.01 19.55 12.96
C GLY A 13 -28.18 20.51 12.86
N SER A 14 -29.29 20.18 13.52
CA SER A 14 -30.46 21.05 13.60
C SER A 14 -30.59 21.56 15.02
N GLY A 15 -30.82 22.86 15.19
CA GLY A 15 -31.12 23.47 16.47
C GLY A 15 -32.32 24.41 16.35
N MET A 16 -33.04 24.57 17.45
CA MET A 16 -34.14 25.52 17.56
C MET A 16 -33.75 26.61 18.55
N LEU A 17 -33.80 27.87 18.12
CA LEU A 17 -33.58 29.00 19.01
C LEU A 17 -34.79 29.17 19.91
N THR A 18 -34.64 28.90 21.20
CA THR A 18 -35.62 29.21 22.24
C THR A 18 -35.04 30.24 23.21
N PRO A 19 -35.87 31.01 23.95
CA PRO A 19 -35.40 31.98 24.93
C PRO A 19 -34.45 31.39 26.00
N THR A 20 -34.55 30.09 26.25
CA THR A 20 -33.68 29.35 27.19
C THR A 20 -32.57 28.55 26.49
N GLY A 21 -32.72 28.23 25.21
CA GLY A 21 -31.83 27.36 24.43
C GLY A 21 -30.81 28.08 23.54
N TYR A 22 -30.69 29.41 23.61
CA TYR A 22 -29.72 30.15 22.78
C TYR A 22 -28.24 29.80 23.07
N LYS A 23 -27.96 29.11 24.18
CA LYS A 23 -26.63 28.58 24.53
C LYS A 23 -26.40 27.16 24.05
N ASP A 24 -27.47 26.45 23.66
CA ASP A 24 -27.40 25.06 23.23
C ASP A 24 -26.98 25.00 21.78
N ARG A 25 -25.70 24.66 21.55
CA ARG A 25 -25.19 24.44 20.19
C ARG A 25 -25.83 23.16 19.62
N PRO A 26 -26.28 23.17 18.36
CA PRO A 26 -26.72 21.96 17.68
C PRO A 26 -25.61 20.91 17.75
N LYS A 27 -25.96 19.70 18.17
CA LYS A 27 -25.04 18.56 18.04
C LYS A 27 -24.99 18.17 16.56
N VAL A 28 -23.79 18.02 16.03
CA VAL A 28 -23.56 17.52 14.68
C VAL A 28 -22.99 16.12 14.81
N GLU A 29 -23.74 15.12 14.36
CA GLU A 29 -23.21 13.77 14.20
C GLU A 29 -22.43 13.72 12.90
N ILE A 30 -21.10 13.59 13.00
CA ILE A 30 -20.21 13.42 11.85
C ILE A 30 -20.19 11.93 11.52
N ASN A 31 -20.78 11.53 10.39
CA ASN A 31 -20.78 10.16 9.92
C ASN A 31 -20.73 10.14 8.39
N ILE A 32 -19.51 10.15 7.85
CA ILE A 32 -19.26 10.03 6.41
C ILE A 32 -18.64 8.68 6.11
N CYS A 33 -19.21 8.00 5.12
CA CYS A 33 -18.70 6.78 4.55
C CYS A 33 -18.63 6.91 3.02
N ASP A 34 -17.56 7.54 2.54
CA ASP A 34 -17.32 7.71 1.10
C ASP A 34 -16.47 6.54 0.56
N LYS A 35 -17.15 5.52 0.04
CA LYS A 35 -16.48 4.37 -0.59
C LYS A 35 -15.84 4.71 -1.95
N HIS A 36 -16.05 5.92 -2.49
CA HIS A 36 -15.44 6.33 -3.74
C HIS A 36 -13.97 6.70 -3.53
N VAL A 37 -13.08 5.84 -4.00
CA VAL A 37 -11.63 6.03 -3.91
C VAL A 37 -11.18 6.98 -5.01
N THR A 38 -10.63 8.13 -4.60
CA THR A 38 -10.08 9.08 -5.56
C THR A 38 -8.67 8.68 -6.01
N PRO A 39 -8.32 8.90 -7.30
CA PRO A 39 -6.98 8.60 -7.80
C PRO A 39 -5.90 9.33 -7.03
N ALA A 40 -4.76 8.67 -6.82
CA ALA A 40 -3.61 9.33 -6.22
C ALA A 40 -3.15 10.51 -7.09
N PRO A 41 -2.72 11.61 -6.47
CA PRO A 41 -1.96 12.63 -7.17
C PRO A 41 -0.73 12.03 -7.85
N LYS A 42 -0.45 12.41 -9.10
CA LYS A 42 0.67 11.85 -9.86
C LYS A 42 2.03 12.03 -9.18
N TRP A 43 2.19 13.09 -8.38
CA TRP A 43 3.44 13.42 -7.71
C TRP A 43 3.78 12.47 -6.54
N ILE A 44 2.79 11.81 -5.94
CA ILE A 44 3.02 10.91 -4.80
C ILE A 44 3.42 9.50 -5.25
N VAL A 45 3.04 9.08 -6.47
CA VAL A 45 3.36 7.74 -6.98
C VAL A 45 4.86 7.62 -7.24
N GLY A 46 5.50 6.66 -6.57
CA GLY A 46 6.95 6.48 -6.49
C GLY A 46 7.59 7.05 -5.22
N THR A 47 6.87 7.85 -4.42
CA THR A 47 7.36 8.43 -3.16
C THR A 47 7.11 7.47 -1.99
N CYS A 48 7.68 6.27 -2.07
CA CYS A 48 7.31 5.08 -1.29
C CYS A 48 6.76 5.32 0.14
N PRO A 49 7.53 5.92 1.08
CA PRO A 49 7.06 6.09 2.45
C PRO A 49 5.93 7.12 2.57
N PHE A 50 5.91 8.14 1.72
CA PHE A 50 4.91 9.21 1.76
C PHE A 50 3.56 8.72 1.24
N TYR A 51 3.56 7.94 0.16
CA TYR A 51 2.34 7.34 -0.39
C TYR A 51 1.53 6.54 0.64
N TYR A 52 2.19 5.79 1.53
CA TYR A 52 1.54 4.96 2.55
C TYR A 52 1.49 5.59 3.95
N ARG A 53 1.99 6.82 4.12
CA ARG A 53 2.20 7.44 5.42
C ARG A 53 0.92 7.41 6.27
N PRO A 54 0.95 6.84 7.49
CA PRO A 54 -0.22 6.88 8.36
C PRO A 54 -0.61 8.29 8.75
N LEU A 55 -1.89 8.47 9.04
CA LEU A 55 -2.42 9.72 9.57
C LEU A 55 -1.60 10.13 10.82
N HIS A 56 -1.25 11.40 10.93
CA HIS A 56 -0.46 12.00 12.03
C HIS A 56 1.06 11.77 11.97
N GLY A 57 1.59 10.96 11.06
CA GLY A 57 3.03 10.70 10.98
C GLY A 57 3.64 10.00 12.21
N ALA A 58 2.84 9.77 13.26
CA ALA A 58 3.21 9.17 14.56
C ALA A 58 3.76 7.74 14.45
N TYR A 59 3.58 7.11 13.29
CA TYR A 59 4.15 5.82 12.98
C TYR A 59 5.69 5.86 12.85
N LEU A 60 6.32 7.01 12.59
CA LEU A 60 7.79 7.13 12.52
C LEU A 60 8.46 6.69 13.83
N GLU A 61 8.10 7.30 14.97
CA GLU A 61 8.73 6.95 16.26
C GLU A 61 8.38 5.53 16.73
N THR A 62 7.15 5.08 16.49
CA THR A 62 6.70 3.75 16.95
C THR A 62 7.30 2.64 16.08
N VAL A 63 7.41 2.83 14.77
CA VAL A 63 8.04 1.86 13.86
C VAL A 63 9.54 1.89 13.96
N GLU A 64 10.19 3.02 14.16
CA GLU A 64 11.63 3.02 14.43
C GLU A 64 11.92 2.21 15.69
N LYS A 65 11.12 2.35 16.75
CA LYS A 65 11.25 1.56 17.99
C LYS A 65 10.88 0.08 17.82
N VAL A 66 9.85 -0.26 17.04
CA VAL A 66 9.38 -1.65 16.82
C VAL A 66 10.15 -2.37 15.71
N SER A 67 10.69 -1.65 14.72
CA SER A 67 11.55 -2.21 13.66
C SER A 67 12.91 -2.64 14.20
N MET A 68 13.40 -2.00 15.27
CA MET A 68 14.58 -2.41 16.01
C MET A 68 14.41 -3.77 16.71
N SER A 69 13.19 -4.24 16.95
CA SER A 69 12.91 -5.53 17.60
C SER A 69 12.54 -6.66 16.64
N SER A 70 12.45 -6.43 15.32
CA SER A 70 12.22 -7.46 14.29
C SER A 70 10.93 -8.30 14.41
N ILE A 71 9.89 -7.84 15.13
CA ILE A 71 8.67 -8.62 15.34
C ILE A 71 7.53 -8.05 14.47
N TRP A 72 7.35 -8.64 13.29
CA TRP A 72 6.25 -8.35 12.36
C TRP A 72 4.85 -8.39 13.03
N SER A 73 4.63 -9.32 13.96
CA SER A 73 3.35 -9.43 14.66
C SER A 73 3.03 -8.20 15.51
N THR A 74 4.04 -7.46 15.98
CA THR A 74 3.85 -6.19 16.69
C THR A 74 3.39 -5.07 15.76
N ILE A 75 3.97 -5.00 14.55
CA ILE A 75 3.53 -4.06 13.50
C ILE A 75 2.07 -4.33 13.11
N LYS A 76 1.73 -5.61 12.88
CA LYS A 76 0.36 -6.02 12.56
C LYS A 76 -0.61 -5.71 13.70
N GLY A 77 -0.22 -6.01 14.94
CA GLY A 77 -1.01 -5.70 16.14
C GLY A 77 -1.26 -4.20 16.31
N PHE A 78 -0.24 -3.37 16.08
CA PHE A 78 -0.38 -1.92 16.06
C PHE A 78 -1.36 -1.46 14.96
N ALA A 79 -1.16 -1.89 13.71
CA ALA A 79 -2.00 -1.47 12.59
C ALA A 79 -3.50 -1.81 12.80
N LEU A 80 -3.79 -2.92 13.48
CA LEU A 80 -5.17 -3.35 13.77
C LEU A 80 -5.81 -2.60 14.96
N SER A 81 -5.02 -2.22 15.96
CA SER A 81 -5.49 -1.63 17.22
C SER A 81 -5.42 -0.10 17.26
N TRP A 82 -4.64 0.51 16.38
CA TRP A 82 -4.42 1.95 16.37
C TRP A 82 -5.67 2.73 15.97
N ASP A 83 -5.96 3.78 16.75
CA ASP A 83 -7.03 4.75 16.47
C ASP A 83 -6.40 6.10 16.07
N PRO A 84 -6.55 6.52 14.80
CA PRO A 84 -6.00 7.76 14.31
C PRO A 84 -6.66 9.02 14.88
N TRP A 85 -7.79 8.92 15.57
CA TRP A 85 -8.54 10.11 16.03
C TRP A 85 -8.28 10.50 17.49
N THR A 86 -7.37 9.80 18.16
CA THR A 86 -7.07 10.00 19.59
C THR A 86 -6.32 11.31 19.89
N ASP A 87 -5.71 11.94 18.89
CA ASP A 87 -5.06 13.25 19.00
C ASP A 87 -5.98 14.36 18.47
N SER A 88 -6.52 15.18 19.39
CA SER A 88 -7.50 16.22 19.06
C SER A 88 -6.95 17.33 18.17
N ASP A 89 -5.68 17.71 18.35
CA ASP A 89 -5.07 18.82 17.59
C ASP A 89 -4.84 18.39 16.13
N VAL A 90 -4.36 17.16 15.94
CA VAL A 90 -4.12 16.64 14.60
C VAL A 90 -5.44 16.28 13.91
N ALA A 91 -6.42 15.72 14.64
CA ALA A 91 -7.78 15.52 14.13
C ALA A 91 -8.38 16.85 13.63
N HIS A 92 -8.30 17.92 14.43
CA HIS A 92 -8.74 19.24 13.99
C HIS A 92 -8.00 19.70 12.73
N ARG A 93 -6.66 19.66 12.69
CA ARG A 93 -5.87 20.11 11.54
C ARG A 93 -6.22 19.37 10.24
N LEU A 94 -6.52 18.08 10.32
CA LEU A 94 -6.83 17.26 9.14
C LEU A 94 -8.28 17.42 8.69
N LEU A 95 -9.22 17.56 9.62
CA LEU A 95 -10.61 17.88 9.28
C LEU A 95 -10.73 19.20 8.51
N HIS A 96 -9.92 20.21 8.86
CA HIS A 96 -9.87 21.48 8.11
C HIS A 96 -9.33 21.32 6.68
N ARG A 97 -8.59 20.24 6.40
CA ARG A 97 -7.98 19.97 5.09
C ARG A 97 -8.60 18.79 4.37
N ARG A 98 -9.74 18.31 4.87
CA ARG A 98 -10.39 17.09 4.38
C ARG A 98 -10.64 17.17 2.88
N GLU A 99 -11.28 18.25 2.42
CA GLU A 99 -11.65 18.42 1.01
C GLU A 99 -10.41 18.36 0.11
N GLN A 100 -9.30 19.00 0.51
CA GLN A 100 -8.04 18.93 -0.22
C GLN A 100 -7.46 17.52 -0.23
N LEU A 101 -7.56 16.77 0.87
CA LEU A 101 -6.99 15.42 1.00
C LEU A 101 -7.78 14.35 0.22
N ILE A 102 -9.08 14.57 -0.02
CA ILE A 102 -9.91 13.65 -0.80
C ILE A 102 -10.05 14.05 -2.27
N GLU A 103 -9.69 15.28 -2.62
CA GLU A 103 -9.77 15.77 -4.00
C GLU A 103 -8.88 14.95 -4.96
N PRO A 104 -9.40 14.57 -6.14
CA PRO A 104 -8.59 13.99 -7.20
C PRO A 104 -7.44 14.92 -7.59
N GLY A 105 -6.20 14.40 -7.59
CA GLY A 105 -5.04 15.23 -7.96
C GLY A 105 -4.61 16.25 -6.90
N SER A 106 -5.06 16.09 -5.65
CA SER A 106 -4.63 16.86 -4.48
C SER A 106 -3.15 17.28 -4.52
N SER A 107 -2.91 18.54 -4.18
CA SER A 107 -1.56 19.09 -3.99
C SER A 107 -1.14 19.17 -2.52
N ASP A 108 -1.97 18.68 -1.60
CA ASP A 108 -1.68 18.76 -0.16
C ASP A 108 -0.50 17.86 0.20
N SER A 109 0.50 18.42 0.87
CA SER A 109 1.73 17.71 1.25
C SER A 109 1.53 16.59 2.26
N ASP A 110 0.40 16.58 2.98
CA ASP A 110 0.01 15.51 3.90
C ASP A 110 -0.82 14.41 3.21
N TRP A 111 -1.00 14.49 1.88
CA TRP A 111 -1.66 13.43 1.13
C TRP A 111 -0.91 12.10 1.26
N SER A 112 -1.67 11.06 1.55
CA SER A 112 -1.25 9.66 1.53
C SER A 112 -2.48 8.80 1.27
N ARG A 113 -2.29 7.58 0.78
CA ARG A 113 -3.39 6.63 0.55
C ARG A 113 -4.11 6.29 1.86
N HIS A 114 -3.35 6.14 2.94
CA HIS A 114 -3.91 5.98 4.28
C HIS A 114 -4.71 7.22 4.72
N GLY A 115 -4.14 8.42 4.60
CA GLY A 115 -4.81 9.65 5.00
C GLY A 115 -6.08 9.93 4.20
N ASN A 116 -6.03 9.70 2.89
CA ASN A 116 -7.18 9.79 1.99
C ASN A 116 -8.32 8.86 2.43
N PHE A 117 -8.02 7.59 2.75
CA PHE A 117 -9.00 6.66 3.31
C PHE A 117 -9.65 7.22 4.58
N MET A 118 -8.83 7.68 5.53
CA MET A 118 -9.34 8.19 6.80
C MET A 118 -10.25 9.41 6.62
N MET A 119 -9.91 10.32 5.71
CA MET A 119 -10.73 11.51 5.41
C MET A 119 -12.05 11.18 4.70
N ARG A 120 -12.13 10.01 4.03
CA ARG A 120 -13.36 9.49 3.44
C ARG A 120 -14.25 8.71 4.42
N HIS A 121 -13.70 8.24 5.54
CA HIS A 121 -14.38 7.36 6.49
C HIS A 121 -14.42 7.92 7.91
N ILE A 122 -14.90 9.16 8.06
CA ILE A 122 -14.95 9.86 9.36
C ILE A 122 -16.24 9.46 10.09
N GLY A 123 -16.10 8.84 11.26
CA GLY A 123 -17.24 8.47 12.12
C GLY A 123 -18.02 7.22 11.69
N CYS A 124 -17.68 6.60 10.56
CA CYS A 124 -18.38 5.40 10.06
C CYS A 124 -17.79 4.06 10.55
N GLY A 125 -16.69 4.10 11.31
CA GLY A 125 -16.06 2.91 11.93
C GLY A 125 -15.23 2.02 10.99
N HIS A 126 -15.12 2.37 9.70
CA HIS A 126 -14.22 1.65 8.81
C HIS A 126 -12.75 1.93 9.14
N LYS A 127 -11.93 0.89 9.05
CA LYS A 127 -10.48 0.96 9.23
C LYS A 127 -9.77 0.81 7.89
N PRO A 128 -8.65 1.52 7.67
CA PRO A 128 -7.87 1.38 6.46
C PRO A 128 -7.32 -0.06 6.36
N PRO A 129 -7.13 -0.59 5.13
CA PRO A 129 -6.45 -1.85 4.95
C PRO A 129 -5.11 -1.89 5.70
N ASP A 130 -4.87 -2.97 6.43
CA ASP A 130 -3.63 -3.18 7.17
C ASP A 130 -2.41 -3.13 6.24
N TYR A 131 -2.59 -3.51 4.98
CA TYR A 131 -1.56 -3.48 3.95
C TYR A 131 -0.92 -2.10 3.82
N TYR A 132 -1.66 -1.00 3.97
CA TYR A 132 -1.07 0.35 3.85
C TYR A 132 0.01 0.60 4.90
N ILE A 133 -0.26 0.25 6.16
CA ILE A 133 0.66 0.51 7.26
C ILE A 133 1.68 -0.63 7.40
N SER A 134 1.17 -1.87 7.48
CA SER A 134 1.96 -3.04 7.80
C SER A 134 2.90 -3.39 6.67
N TYR A 135 2.41 -3.49 5.42
CA TYR A 135 3.27 -3.82 4.29
C TYR A 135 3.83 -2.57 3.61
N GLY A 136 2.95 -1.74 3.04
CA GLY A 136 3.29 -0.57 2.23
C GLY A 136 4.30 0.34 2.94
N TYR A 137 3.92 0.95 4.07
CA TYR A 137 4.79 1.89 4.75
C TYR A 137 6.07 1.26 5.31
N TYR A 138 5.95 0.12 6.02
CA TYR A 138 7.10 -0.55 6.63
C TYR A 138 8.13 -0.93 5.58
N TYR A 139 7.75 -1.66 4.51
CA TYR A 139 8.69 -2.11 3.49
C TYR A 139 9.25 -0.93 2.69
N CYS A 140 8.45 0.10 2.41
CA CYS A 140 8.96 1.33 1.81
C CYS A 140 10.07 1.99 2.65
N SER A 141 9.89 2.03 3.96
CA SER A 141 10.81 2.66 4.90
C SER A 141 12.05 1.78 5.14
N ASP A 142 11.85 0.52 5.52
CA ASP A 142 12.90 -0.44 5.82
C ASP A 142 13.77 -0.74 4.60
N TYR A 143 13.17 -1.04 3.44
CA TYR A 143 14.00 -1.27 2.27
C TYR A 143 14.71 0.03 1.84
N GLY A 144 14.15 1.21 2.14
CA GLY A 144 14.77 2.50 1.82
C GLY A 144 16.00 2.77 2.68
N ALA A 145 15.89 2.54 3.99
CA ALA A 145 16.95 2.78 4.95
C ALA A 145 18.00 1.65 4.96
N ASN A 146 17.57 0.39 4.89
CA ASN A 146 18.42 -0.76 5.19
C ASN A 146 18.82 -1.59 3.96
N LEU A 147 17.99 -1.67 2.92
CA LEU A 147 18.30 -2.46 1.71
C LEU A 147 18.98 -1.60 0.64
N LEU A 148 18.40 -0.44 0.31
CA LEU A 148 18.85 0.43 -0.77
C LEU A 148 20.35 0.78 -0.68
N PRO A 149 20.94 1.10 0.48
CA PRO A 149 22.37 1.41 0.56
C PRO A 149 23.29 0.23 0.23
N ARG A 150 22.80 -1.01 0.39
CA ARG A 150 23.56 -2.25 0.24
C ARG A 150 23.51 -2.83 -1.18
N LEU A 151 22.59 -2.36 -2.02
CA LEU A 151 22.42 -2.83 -3.40
C LEU A 151 23.44 -2.21 -4.34
N SER A 152 23.73 -2.90 -5.46
CA SER A 152 24.47 -2.30 -6.58
C SER A 152 23.71 -1.11 -7.19
N ALA A 153 24.31 -0.39 -8.14
CA ALA A 153 23.62 0.65 -8.89
C ALA A 153 22.37 0.10 -9.62
N GLN A 154 22.47 -1.11 -10.19
CA GLN A 154 21.36 -1.78 -10.85
C GLN A 154 20.27 -2.19 -9.85
N GLY A 155 20.65 -2.75 -8.70
CA GLY A 155 19.71 -3.10 -7.63
C GLY A 155 18.99 -1.88 -7.06
N LYS A 156 19.68 -0.74 -6.91
CA LYS A 156 19.07 0.54 -6.50
C LYS A 156 18.04 1.02 -7.52
N ALA A 157 18.38 0.97 -8.81
CA ALA A 157 17.46 1.34 -9.89
C ALA A 157 16.22 0.42 -9.91
N TRP A 158 16.43 -0.89 -9.79
CA TRP A 158 15.36 -1.88 -9.67
C TRP A 158 14.45 -1.58 -8.48
N LEU A 159 15.00 -1.37 -7.29
CA LEU A 159 14.21 -1.16 -6.07
C LEU A 159 13.32 0.09 -6.20
N ASN A 160 13.84 1.18 -6.77
CA ASN A 160 13.06 2.38 -7.04
C ASN A 160 11.95 2.13 -8.08
N LYS A 161 12.26 1.41 -9.17
CA LYS A 161 11.30 1.09 -10.23
C LYS A 161 10.20 0.16 -9.74
N ALA A 162 10.56 -0.93 -9.07
CA ALA A 162 9.64 -1.91 -8.50
C ALA A 162 8.64 -1.25 -7.54
N ARG A 163 9.11 -0.39 -6.62
CA ARG A 163 8.24 0.36 -5.71
C ARG A 163 7.25 1.27 -6.42
N LYS A 164 7.72 1.98 -7.44
CA LYS A 164 6.84 2.82 -8.27
C LYS A 164 5.78 1.98 -8.98
N LEU A 165 6.15 0.81 -9.51
CA LEU A 165 5.22 -0.11 -10.17
C LEU A 165 4.21 -0.70 -9.19
N LEU A 166 4.61 -1.08 -7.98
CA LEU A 166 3.68 -1.53 -6.94
C LEU A 166 2.60 -0.48 -6.65
N GLN A 167 3.00 0.78 -6.55
CA GLN A 167 2.07 1.88 -6.31
C GLN A 167 1.20 2.16 -7.53
N ALA A 168 1.76 2.13 -8.74
CA ALA A 168 0.98 2.29 -9.97
C ALA A 168 -0.06 1.17 -10.14
N ASN A 169 0.29 -0.08 -9.86
CA ASN A 169 -0.63 -1.22 -9.92
C ASN A 169 -1.72 -1.12 -8.85
N MET A 170 -1.36 -0.63 -7.65
CA MET A 170 -2.33 -0.33 -6.59
C MET A 170 -3.36 0.70 -7.06
N GLU A 171 -2.89 1.81 -7.64
CA GLU A 171 -3.75 2.85 -8.20
C GLU A 171 -4.66 2.34 -9.31
N ASP A 172 -4.10 1.54 -10.22
CA ASP A 172 -4.86 1.02 -11.34
C ASP A 172 -5.97 0.07 -10.87
N GLY A 173 -5.67 -0.89 -10.00
CA GLY A 173 -6.72 -1.80 -9.50
C GLY A 173 -7.76 -1.13 -8.61
N LEU A 174 -7.38 -0.12 -7.81
CA LEU A 174 -8.34 0.73 -7.10
C LEU A 174 -9.27 1.45 -8.09
N ASN A 175 -8.71 2.06 -9.13
CA ASN A 175 -9.45 2.76 -10.16
C ASN A 175 -10.38 1.81 -10.94
N GLN A 176 -9.92 0.61 -11.30
CA GLN A 176 -10.76 -0.41 -11.92
C GLN A 176 -11.92 -0.85 -11.00
N ASN A 177 -11.68 -1.00 -9.68
CA ASN A 177 -12.76 -1.28 -8.73
C ASN A 177 -13.74 -0.11 -8.55
N MET A 178 -13.37 1.13 -8.92
CA MET A 178 -14.31 2.24 -9.01
C MET A 178 -15.15 2.19 -10.29
N MET A 179 -14.68 1.51 -11.34
CA MET A 179 -15.35 1.40 -12.64
C MET A 179 -16.27 0.17 -12.73
N GLY A 180 -16.00 -0.88 -11.96
CA GLY A 180 -16.83 -2.08 -11.94
C GLY A 180 -16.33 -3.17 -10.99
N ASN A 181 -16.85 -4.38 -11.19
CA ASN A 181 -16.58 -5.53 -10.32
C ASN A 181 -15.30 -6.31 -10.70
N THR A 182 -14.62 -5.92 -11.77
CA THR A 182 -13.50 -6.69 -12.34
C THR A 182 -12.24 -5.86 -12.31
N ILE A 183 -11.15 -6.48 -11.84
CA ILE A 183 -9.81 -5.91 -11.82
C ILE A 183 -8.92 -6.82 -12.66
N GLN A 184 -8.49 -6.31 -13.81
CA GLN A 184 -7.66 -7.01 -14.77
C GLN A 184 -6.43 -6.17 -15.14
N MET A 185 -5.26 -6.71 -14.86
CA MET A 185 -3.97 -6.11 -15.20
C MET A 185 -3.09 -7.16 -15.84
N ALA A 186 -2.36 -6.78 -16.87
CA ALA A 186 -1.37 -7.64 -17.50
C ALA A 186 -0.03 -6.94 -17.53
N SER A 187 1.02 -7.72 -17.30
CA SER A 187 2.37 -7.25 -17.56
C SER A 187 2.53 -6.86 -19.04
N PRO A 188 3.21 -5.74 -19.36
CA PRO A 188 3.62 -5.44 -20.73
C PRO A 188 4.64 -6.46 -21.26
N THR A 189 5.37 -7.14 -20.38
CA THR A 189 6.33 -8.19 -20.70
C THR A 189 5.63 -9.56 -20.70
N PRO A 190 5.61 -10.29 -21.83
CA PRO A 190 5.04 -11.64 -21.88
C PRO A 190 5.70 -12.58 -20.87
N GLY A 191 4.90 -13.30 -20.10
CA GLY A 191 5.37 -14.29 -19.12
C GLY A 191 5.62 -13.76 -17.70
N ASN A 192 5.57 -12.44 -17.47
CA ASN A 192 5.64 -11.87 -16.12
C ASN A 192 4.29 -11.91 -15.36
N GLY A 193 3.25 -12.48 -15.99
CA GLY A 193 1.95 -12.70 -15.38
C GLY A 193 1.01 -11.49 -15.46
N GLY A 194 0.01 -11.52 -14.60
CA GLY A 194 -1.05 -10.53 -14.51
C GLY A 194 -1.95 -10.79 -13.32
N VAL A 195 -2.95 -9.93 -13.15
CA VAL A 195 -3.98 -10.03 -12.13
C VAL A 195 -5.32 -10.14 -12.83
N ASP A 196 -6.11 -11.12 -12.43
CA ASP A 196 -7.54 -11.19 -12.72
C ASP A 196 -8.25 -11.48 -11.40
N MET A 197 -9.17 -10.60 -11.02
CA MET A 197 -9.94 -10.68 -9.79
C MET A 197 -11.32 -10.06 -10.00
N THR A 198 -12.34 -10.73 -9.48
CA THR A 198 -13.69 -10.18 -9.38
C THR A 198 -14.01 -9.87 -7.93
N TRP A 199 -14.38 -8.62 -7.65
CA TRP A 199 -14.79 -8.14 -6.33
C TRP A 199 -15.80 -7.01 -6.49
N PRO A 200 -16.83 -6.88 -5.63
CA PRO A 200 -17.84 -5.84 -5.78
C PRO A 200 -17.22 -4.43 -5.90
N GLN A 201 -17.77 -3.64 -6.83
CA GLN A 201 -17.42 -2.25 -7.05
C GLN A 201 -17.49 -1.49 -5.72
N PHE A 202 -16.51 -0.62 -5.46
CA PHE A 202 -16.40 0.19 -4.23
C PHE A 202 -16.06 -0.58 -2.94
N GLU A 203 -15.88 -1.90 -2.97
CA GLU A 203 -15.68 -2.71 -1.76
C GLU A 203 -14.23 -3.20 -1.58
N LEU A 204 -13.29 -2.88 -2.48
CA LEU A 204 -11.93 -3.43 -2.39
C LEU A 204 -11.21 -3.00 -1.11
N GLU A 205 -11.20 -1.69 -0.79
CA GLU A 205 -10.59 -1.18 0.46
C GLU A 205 -11.42 -1.50 1.70
N MET A 206 -12.67 -1.93 1.55
CA MET A 206 -13.58 -2.22 2.67
C MET A 206 -13.31 -3.60 3.27
N ASN A 207 -12.53 -4.44 2.58
CA ASN A 207 -12.22 -5.79 3.03
C ASN A 207 -10.71 -6.01 3.09
N ASN A 208 -10.18 -6.14 4.31
CA ASN A 208 -8.74 -6.28 4.54
C ASN A 208 -8.13 -7.52 3.88
N GLU A 209 -8.81 -8.68 3.92
CA GLU A 209 -8.29 -9.92 3.32
C GLU A 209 -8.21 -9.79 1.80
N LYS A 210 -9.25 -9.23 1.17
CA LYS A 210 -9.31 -9.07 -0.29
C LYS A 210 -8.40 -7.99 -0.80
N PHE A 211 -8.29 -6.88 -0.08
CA PHE A 211 -7.31 -5.85 -0.38
C PHE A 211 -5.88 -6.42 -0.35
N LYS A 212 -5.57 -7.20 0.69
CA LYS A 212 -4.28 -7.88 0.80
C LYS A 212 -4.08 -8.85 -0.37
N GLU A 213 -5.05 -9.72 -0.66
CA GLU A 213 -4.98 -10.65 -1.79
C GLU A 213 -4.69 -9.93 -3.13
N PHE A 214 -5.43 -8.85 -3.40
CA PHE A 214 -5.22 -7.98 -4.57
C PHE A 214 -3.80 -7.43 -4.60
N ALA A 215 -3.35 -6.78 -3.52
CA ALA A 215 -2.05 -6.15 -3.45
C ALA A 215 -0.93 -7.17 -3.73
N PHE A 216 -0.99 -8.33 -3.08
CA PHE A 216 -0.02 -9.41 -3.27
C PHE A 216 -0.02 -9.97 -4.70
N LYS A 217 -1.20 -10.13 -5.34
CA LYS A 217 -1.28 -10.55 -6.76
C LYS A 217 -0.52 -9.62 -7.72
N THR A 218 -0.39 -8.33 -7.39
CA THR A 218 0.36 -7.38 -8.22
C THR A 218 1.88 -7.43 -8.04
N HIS A 219 2.37 -8.07 -6.97
CA HIS A 219 3.80 -8.03 -6.62
C HIS A 219 4.71 -8.73 -7.63
N PRO A 220 4.44 -9.98 -8.07
CA PRO A 220 5.33 -10.65 -9.02
C PRO A 220 5.51 -9.85 -10.31
N MET A 221 4.39 -9.34 -10.85
CA MET A 221 4.38 -8.48 -12.02
C MET A 221 5.25 -7.22 -11.81
N ALA A 222 5.04 -6.48 -10.72
CA ALA A 222 5.82 -5.28 -10.42
C ALA A 222 7.32 -5.55 -10.23
N TYR A 223 7.68 -6.68 -9.61
CA TYR A 223 9.08 -7.06 -9.42
C TYR A 223 9.76 -7.44 -10.73
N LEU A 224 9.09 -8.25 -11.55
CA LEU A 224 9.62 -8.70 -12.83
C LEU A 224 9.71 -7.56 -13.85
N ASP A 225 8.67 -6.72 -13.95
CA ASP A 225 8.69 -5.50 -14.79
C ASP A 225 9.66 -4.44 -14.27
N GLY A 226 9.95 -4.50 -12.97
CA GLY A 226 11.04 -3.75 -12.34
C GLY A 226 12.42 -4.17 -12.84
N GLY A 227 12.55 -5.37 -13.43
CA GLY A 227 13.82 -5.96 -13.88
C GLY A 227 14.45 -6.91 -12.85
N LEU A 228 13.66 -7.54 -11.97
CA LEU A 228 14.20 -8.43 -10.93
C LEU A 228 15.07 -9.54 -11.53
N ALA A 229 14.63 -10.14 -12.65
CA ALA A 229 15.34 -11.21 -13.34
C ALA A 229 16.71 -10.77 -13.91
N ASP A 230 16.89 -9.47 -14.14
CA ASP A 230 18.13 -8.91 -14.70
C ASP A 230 19.19 -8.66 -13.63
N LEU A 231 18.84 -8.74 -12.35
CA LEU A 231 19.74 -8.34 -11.27
C LEU A 231 20.96 -9.26 -11.11
N PRO A 232 22.09 -8.73 -10.62
CA PRO A 232 23.22 -9.54 -10.20
C PRO A 232 22.79 -10.47 -9.05
N VAL A 233 23.36 -11.68 -9.01
CA VAL A 233 23.09 -12.68 -7.96
C VAL A 233 23.32 -12.10 -6.56
N THR A 234 24.33 -11.24 -6.39
CA THR A 234 24.61 -10.59 -5.11
C THR A 234 23.47 -9.70 -4.62
N ASP A 235 22.73 -9.06 -5.53
CA ASP A 235 21.57 -8.25 -5.17
C ASP A 235 20.35 -9.13 -4.92
N LEU A 236 20.15 -10.18 -5.73
CA LEU A 236 19.10 -11.18 -5.51
C LEU A 236 19.21 -11.83 -4.13
N VAL A 237 20.42 -12.20 -3.70
CA VAL A 237 20.69 -12.74 -2.36
C VAL A 237 20.35 -11.71 -1.28
N LYS A 238 20.74 -10.44 -1.43
CA LYS A 238 20.40 -9.38 -0.44
C LYS A 238 18.89 -9.12 -0.34
N ILE A 239 18.18 -9.21 -1.47
CA ILE A 239 16.72 -9.09 -1.53
C ILE A 239 16.06 -10.32 -0.87
N GLY A 240 16.55 -11.53 -1.18
CA GLY A 240 16.05 -12.79 -0.64
C GLY A 240 16.44 -13.08 0.81
N MET A 241 17.45 -12.43 1.38
CA MET A 241 17.85 -12.63 2.79
C MET A 241 17.13 -11.70 3.77
N ARG A 242 16.10 -10.96 3.34
CA ARG A 242 15.36 -10.09 4.25
C ARG A 242 14.54 -10.92 5.26
N PRO A 243 14.62 -10.63 6.57
CA PRO A 243 14.09 -11.48 7.64
C PRO A 243 12.56 -11.69 7.61
N ASN A 244 11.81 -10.87 6.88
CA ASN A 244 10.35 -10.95 6.81
C ASN A 244 9.81 -11.86 5.67
N ILE A 245 10.62 -12.78 5.13
CA ILE A 245 10.11 -13.88 4.27
C ILE A 245 9.03 -14.73 4.97
N GLN A 246 8.92 -14.68 6.29
CA GLN A 246 7.81 -15.31 7.00
C GLN A 246 6.42 -14.88 6.47
N GLU A 247 6.26 -13.64 5.99
CA GLU A 247 5.02 -13.19 5.32
C GLU A 247 4.78 -13.85 3.95
N TRP A 248 5.86 -14.24 3.27
CA TRP A 248 5.84 -14.98 2.01
C TRP A 248 5.50 -16.46 2.27
N SER A 249 5.70 -16.93 3.51
CA SER A 249 5.51 -18.32 3.94
C SER A 249 4.14 -18.62 4.59
N GLU A 250 3.32 -17.62 4.92
CA GLU A 250 1.96 -17.81 5.47
C GLU A 250 0.97 -18.32 4.39
N GLY A 251 1.07 -19.62 4.05
CA GLY A 251 0.01 -20.54 3.58
C GLY A 251 -0.75 -20.27 2.27
N LYS A 252 -1.20 -19.03 2.01
CA LYS A 252 -1.90 -18.62 0.77
C LYS A 252 -1.02 -17.79 -0.18
N THR A 253 0.11 -17.27 0.29
CA THR A 253 1.11 -16.46 -0.44
C THR A 253 2.22 -17.27 -1.14
N TRP A 254 2.24 -18.60 -0.94
CA TRP A 254 3.28 -19.50 -1.44
C TRP A 254 3.40 -19.57 -2.98
N GLY A 255 2.35 -19.20 -3.72
CA GLY A 255 2.40 -19.13 -5.18
C GLY A 255 3.36 -18.06 -5.69
N GLN A 256 3.50 -16.92 -4.99
CA GLN A 256 4.07 -15.70 -5.59
C GLN A 256 5.58 -15.55 -5.43
N ALA A 257 6.14 -16.09 -4.33
CA ALA A 257 7.58 -16.30 -4.19
C ALA A 257 8.08 -17.26 -5.29
N PHE A 258 7.25 -18.24 -5.65
CA PHE A 258 7.48 -19.22 -6.70
C PHE A 258 7.24 -18.61 -8.10
N ASP A 259 6.23 -17.75 -8.28
CA ASP A 259 5.88 -17.12 -9.57
C ASP A 259 6.87 -16.02 -9.99
N SER A 260 7.48 -15.31 -9.04
CA SER A 260 8.61 -14.40 -9.32
C SER A 260 9.95 -15.13 -9.33
N GLY A 261 10.07 -16.20 -8.53
CA GLY A 261 11.26 -17.04 -8.45
C GLY A 261 11.51 -17.89 -9.69
N ILE A 262 10.49 -18.49 -10.30
CA ILE A 262 10.63 -19.34 -11.51
C ILE A 262 11.19 -18.55 -12.70
N PRO A 263 10.67 -17.37 -13.09
CA PRO A 263 11.21 -16.62 -14.21
C PRO A 263 12.64 -16.15 -13.95
N VAL A 264 12.95 -15.74 -12.71
CA VAL A 264 14.31 -15.37 -12.29
C VAL A 264 15.24 -16.58 -12.39
N LEU A 265 14.85 -17.73 -11.85
CA LEU A 265 15.61 -18.97 -11.89
C LEU A 265 15.80 -19.48 -13.33
N ARG A 266 14.77 -19.40 -14.18
CA ARG A 266 14.84 -19.81 -15.59
C ARG A 266 15.83 -18.94 -16.36
N LYS A 267 15.74 -17.62 -16.20
CA LYS A 267 16.67 -16.68 -16.84
C LYS A 267 18.11 -16.87 -16.33
N LYS A 268 18.29 -17.07 -15.02
CA LYS A 268 19.63 -17.32 -14.45
C LYS A 268 20.19 -18.68 -14.88
N ALA A 269 19.35 -19.71 -15.05
CA ALA A 269 19.76 -20.98 -15.60
C ALA A 269 20.19 -20.86 -17.07
N GLU A 270 19.46 -20.08 -17.88
CA GLU A 270 19.82 -19.77 -19.27
C GLU A 270 21.14 -18.97 -19.35
N GLU A 271 21.38 -18.01 -18.45
CA GLU A 271 22.64 -17.26 -18.36
C GLU A 271 23.82 -18.13 -17.87
N TRP A 272 23.60 -19.02 -16.90
CA TRP A 272 24.64 -19.90 -16.32
C TRP A 272 24.99 -21.12 -17.18
N ASP A 273 24.13 -21.50 -18.13
CA ASP A 273 24.47 -22.53 -19.12
C ASP A 273 25.44 -21.98 -20.19
N VAL A 274 25.53 -20.65 -20.31
CA VAL A 274 26.41 -19.95 -21.26
C VAL A 274 27.78 -19.61 -20.63
N ASP A 275 27.88 -19.37 -19.31
CA ASP A 275 29.17 -19.03 -18.66
C ASP A 275 29.35 -19.55 -17.21
N ASP A 276 30.51 -20.20 -17.01
CA ASP A 276 31.28 -20.46 -15.75
C ASP A 276 30.88 -21.59 -14.74
N PRO A 277 31.78 -22.56 -14.43
CA PRO A 277 31.59 -23.61 -13.41
C PRO A 277 31.27 -23.15 -11.97
N VAL A 278 31.55 -21.90 -11.58
CA VAL A 278 31.22 -21.38 -10.24
C VAL A 278 29.69 -21.25 -10.03
N GLY A 279 28.94 -20.93 -11.09
CA GLY A 279 27.46 -20.86 -11.05
C GLY A 279 26.82 -22.23 -10.77
N LYS A 280 27.41 -23.31 -11.28
CA LYS A 280 26.95 -24.69 -11.03
C LYS A 280 27.12 -25.14 -9.59
N ALA A 281 28.11 -24.62 -8.85
CA ALA A 281 28.32 -24.92 -7.44
C ALA A 281 27.30 -24.21 -6.52
N LEU A 282 27.00 -22.94 -6.81
CA LEU A 282 26.01 -22.15 -6.08
C LEU A 282 24.57 -22.63 -6.34
N GLY A 283 24.25 -23.01 -7.59
CA GLY A 283 22.95 -23.59 -7.91
C GLY A 283 22.65 -24.90 -7.18
N ARG A 284 23.67 -25.74 -6.92
CA ARG A 284 23.52 -26.99 -6.16
C ARG A 284 23.33 -26.78 -4.65
N LEU A 285 23.74 -25.63 -4.12
CA LEU A 285 23.58 -25.27 -2.71
C LEU A 285 22.18 -24.71 -2.39
N LEU A 286 21.50 -24.15 -3.40
CA LEU A 286 20.16 -23.56 -3.27
C LEU A 286 19.02 -24.55 -3.53
N VAL A 287 19.33 -25.77 -4.00
CA VAL A 287 18.35 -26.83 -4.33
C VAL A 287 18.30 -27.92 -3.22
N LYS A 288 19.03 -27.75 -2.12
CA LYS A 288 18.90 -28.56 -0.90
C LYS A 288 18.20 -27.77 0.19
#